data_AF-A0A966HF98-F1
#
_entry.id   AF-A0A966HF98-F1
#
_cell.length_a   1.000
_cell.length_b   1.000
_cell.length_c   1.000
_cell.angle_alpha   90.00
_cell.angle_beta   90.00
_cell.angle_gamma   90.00
#
_symmetry.space_group_name_H-M   'P 1'
#
loop_
_entity.id
_entity.type
_entity.pdbx_description
1 polymer ?
#
loop_
_entity_poly.entity_id
_entity_poly.type
_entity_poly.pdbx_seq_one_letter_code
_entity_poly.pdbx_strand_id
1 'polypeptide(L)'
;MNVAEAQTYNGWTNHETWVVNLWMTGDQGYYDRLCEIVSSGDSLDDQAEALEDFVRFEYDGEYSSIWADLINDSLAEVNWYEIVEMNQN
;
A
#
# COMPACT_ATOMS: atom_id res chain seq x y z
N MET A 1 -29.65 -16.02 -3.35
CA MET A 1 -28.51 -15.72 -2.47
C MET A 1 -28.02 -14.35 -2.91
N ASN A 2 -28.27 -13.30 -2.13
CA ASN A 2 -27.71 -11.97 -2.44
C ASN A 2 -26.23 -12.03 -2.04
N VAL A 3 -25.35 -12.12 -3.03
CA VAL A 3 -23.94 -11.87 -2.81
C VAL A 3 -23.86 -10.37 -2.62
N ALA A 4 -23.54 -9.90 -1.41
CA ALA A 4 -23.21 -8.50 -1.22
C ALA A 4 -22.03 -8.20 -2.16
N GLU A 5 -22.20 -7.26 -3.08
CA GLU A 5 -21.08 -6.78 -3.89
C GLU A 5 -19.99 -6.33 -2.93
N ALA A 6 -18.77 -6.88 -3.08
CA ALA A 6 -17.63 -6.37 -2.35
C ALA A 6 -17.51 -4.88 -2.69
N GLN A 7 -17.65 -4.02 -1.67
CA GLN A 7 -17.54 -2.58 -1.87
C GLN A 7 -16.09 -2.25 -2.20
N THR A 8 -15.78 -2.19 -3.50
CA THR A 8 -14.53 -1.64 -3.98
C THR A 8 -14.53 -0.12 -3.82
N TYR A 9 -13.34 0.45 -3.63
CA TYR A 9 -13.16 1.89 -3.55
C TYR A 9 -12.39 2.36 -4.79
N ASN A 10 -13.07 3.07 -5.70
CA ASN A 10 -12.47 3.52 -6.97
C ASN A 10 -11.77 2.40 -7.76
N GLY A 11 -12.28 1.18 -7.70
CA GLY A 11 -11.70 0.01 -8.38
C GLY A 11 -10.67 -0.79 -7.57
N TRP A 12 -10.35 -0.36 -6.35
CA TRP A 12 -9.44 -1.05 -5.42
C TRP A 12 -10.21 -1.81 -4.35
N THR A 13 -9.56 -2.78 -3.70
CA THR A 13 -10.19 -3.59 -2.63
C THR A 13 -10.76 -2.76 -1.48
N ASN A 14 -10.09 -1.67 -1.09
CA ASN A 14 -10.58 -0.72 -0.08
C ASN A 14 -9.98 0.68 -0.27
N HIS A 15 -10.38 1.60 0.60
CA HIS A 15 -9.95 3.00 0.56
C HIS A 15 -8.45 3.15 0.84
N GLU A 16 -7.93 2.42 1.82
CA GLU A 16 -6.54 2.47 2.28
C GLU A 16 -5.59 2.07 1.15
N THR A 17 -5.92 0.98 0.43
CA THR A 17 -5.18 0.51 -0.74
C THR A 17 -5.18 1.55 -1.86
N TRP A 18 -6.35 2.15 -2.16
CA TRP A 18 -6.44 3.20 -3.17
C TRP A 18 -5.62 4.44 -2.80
N VAL A 19 -5.68 4.90 -1.54
CA VAL A 19 -4.93 6.08 -1.09
C VAL A 19 -3.43 5.85 -1.21
N VAL A 20 -2.92 4.69 -0.76
CA VAL A 20 -1.49 4.39 -0.87
C VAL A 20 -1.07 4.39 -2.34
N ASN A 21 -1.79 3.68 -3.22
CA ASN A 21 -1.47 3.70 -4.64
C ASN A 21 -1.52 5.12 -5.24
N LEU A 22 -2.52 5.92 -4.88
CA LEU A 22 -2.65 7.30 -5.35
C LEU A 22 -1.42 8.14 -5.00
N TRP A 23 -0.89 8.02 -3.78
CA TRP A 23 0.33 8.73 -3.37
C TRP A 23 1.57 8.17 -4.07
N MET A 24 1.70 6.84 -4.13
CA MET A 24 2.85 6.19 -4.75
C MET A 24 2.98 6.53 -6.25
N THR A 25 1.86 6.78 -6.93
CA THR A 25 1.83 7.10 -8.37
C THR A 25 1.66 8.59 -8.68
N GLY A 26 1.39 9.42 -7.67
CA GLY A 26 1.05 10.83 -7.83
C GLY A 26 2.25 11.78 -7.91
N ASP A 27 3.41 11.36 -7.42
CA ASP A 27 4.66 12.12 -7.44
C ASP A 27 5.81 11.29 -8.01
N GLN A 28 6.71 11.92 -8.78
CA GLN A 28 7.77 11.22 -9.50
C GLN A 28 8.72 10.47 -8.57
N GLY A 29 9.07 11.05 -7.40
CA GLY A 29 10.01 10.41 -6.48
C GLY A 29 9.44 9.13 -5.89
N TYR A 30 8.16 9.17 -5.50
CA TYR A 30 7.44 7.99 -5.03
C TYR A 30 7.24 6.94 -6.13
N TYR A 31 6.93 7.38 -7.35
CA TYR A 31 6.70 6.48 -8.47
C TYR A 31 7.98 5.76 -8.91
N ASP A 32 9.10 6.48 -8.95
CA ASP A 32 10.41 5.88 -9.22
C ASP A 32 10.74 4.83 -8.16
N ARG A 33 10.47 5.14 -6.88
CA ARG A 33 10.67 4.18 -5.78
C ARG A 33 9.76 2.95 -5.88
N LEU A 34 8.50 3.13 -6.24
CA LEU A 34 7.58 2.02 -6.50
C LEU A 34 8.10 1.13 -7.64
N CYS A 35 8.55 1.75 -8.74
CA CYS A 35 9.13 1.01 -9.87
C CYS A 35 10.37 0.22 -9.44
N GLU A 36 11.27 0.81 -8.65
CA GLU A 36 12.44 0.11 -8.09
C GLU A 36 12.03 -1.11 -7.27
N ILE A 37 11.06 -0.97 -6.36
CA ILE A 37 10.58 -2.06 -5.50
C ILE A 37 10.00 -3.19 -6.36
N VAL A 38 9.08 -2.85 -7.28
CA VAL A 38 8.40 -3.82 -8.15
C VAL A 38 9.38 -4.54 -9.10
N SER A 39 10.48 -3.91 -9.49
CA SER A 39 11.47 -4.52 -10.40
C SER A 39 12.65 -5.22 -9.71
N SER A 40 12.78 -5.10 -8.38
CA SER A 40 13.93 -5.65 -7.62
C SER A 40 13.61 -6.86 -6.74
N GLY A 41 12.35 -7.06 -6.34
CA GLY A 41 11.99 -8.21 -5.49
C GLY A 41 11.90 -9.52 -6.28
N ASP A 42 12.34 -10.61 -5.65
CA ASP A 42 12.38 -11.96 -6.25
C ASP A 42 10.98 -12.58 -6.39
N SER A 43 10.01 -12.09 -5.61
CA SER A 43 8.61 -12.52 -5.65
C SER A 43 7.65 -11.37 -5.32
N LEU A 44 6.35 -11.56 -5.60
CA LEU A 44 5.30 -10.61 -5.20
C LEU A 44 5.27 -10.38 -3.68
N ASP A 45 5.65 -11.39 -2.89
CA ASP A 45 5.72 -11.33 -1.43
C ASP A 45 6.82 -10.36 -0.99
N ASP A 46 8.04 -10.55 -1.52
CA ASP A 46 9.19 -9.68 -1.22
C ASP A 46 8.91 -8.22 -1.64
N GLN A 47 8.23 -8.03 -2.77
CA GLN A 47 7.86 -6.72 -3.28
C GLN A 47 6.79 -6.04 -2.41
N ALA A 48 5.79 -6.79 -1.95
CA ALA A 48 4.75 -6.28 -1.06
C ALA A 48 5.32 -5.90 0.32
N GLU A 49 6.18 -6.74 0.90
CA GLU A 49 6.88 -6.45 2.16
C GLU A 49 7.77 -5.22 2.02
N ALA A 50 8.55 -5.11 0.94
CA ALA A 50 9.41 -3.95 0.71
C ALA A 50 8.63 -2.64 0.50
N LEU A 51 7.44 -2.70 -0.09
CA LEU A 51 6.56 -1.53 -0.22
C LEU A 51 5.97 -1.12 1.13
N GLU A 52 5.48 -2.08 1.91
CA GLU A 52 4.97 -1.84 3.26
C GLU A 52 6.06 -1.21 4.15
N ASP A 53 7.26 -1.77 4.15
CA ASP A 53 8.40 -1.26 4.91
C ASP A 53 8.79 0.15 4.50
N PHE A 54 8.78 0.45 3.20
CA PHE A 54 9.07 1.80 2.71
C PHE A 54 8.05 2.83 3.24
N VAL A 55 6.75 2.53 3.13
CA VAL A 55 5.69 3.44 3.61
C VAL A 55 5.73 3.58 5.12
N ARG A 56 5.97 2.48 5.85
CA ARG A 56 6.12 2.50 7.31
C ARG A 56 7.37 3.24 7.75
N PHE A 57 8.45 3.20 6.99
CA PHE A 57 9.67 3.94 7.29
C PHE A 57 9.49 5.46 7.13
N GLU A 58 8.72 5.92 6.14
CA GLU A 58 8.36 7.34 6.07
C GLU A 58 7.52 7.79 7.26
N TYR A 59 6.71 6.87 7.79
CA TYR A 59 6.01 7.06 9.04
C TYR A 59 6.94 6.78 10.24
N ASP A 60 7.73 7.78 10.63
CA ASP A 60 8.55 7.73 11.86
C ASP A 60 7.70 7.92 13.13
N GLY A 61 6.71 7.05 13.32
CA GLY A 61 5.80 7.04 14.47
C GLY A 61 6.47 6.48 15.71
N GLU A 62 7.54 7.11 16.19
CA GLU A 62 8.31 6.69 17.37
C GLU A 62 7.55 6.89 18.71
N TYR A 63 6.22 6.80 18.78
CA TYR A 63 5.49 6.93 20.05
C TYR A 63 4.16 6.16 20.08
N SER A 64 3.92 5.45 21.19
CA SER A 64 2.59 4.90 21.53
C SER A 64 1.60 6.04 21.75
N SER A 65 0.78 6.34 20.74
CA SER A 65 -0.21 7.40 20.76
C SER A 65 -1.43 6.99 19.93
N ILE A 66 -2.57 7.66 20.15
CA ILE A 66 -3.79 7.42 19.34
C ILE A 66 -3.54 7.60 17.84
N TRP A 67 -2.62 8.48 17.44
CA TRP A 67 -2.26 8.67 16.05
C TRP A 67 -1.48 7.48 15.48
N ALA A 68 -0.56 6.91 16.27
CA ALA A 68 0.16 5.71 15.89
C ALA A 68 -0.77 4.50 15.79
N ASP A 69 -1.71 4.35 16.71
CA ASP A 69 -2.69 3.26 16.66
C ASP A 69 -3.58 3.39 15.41
N LEU A 70 -4.12 4.57 15.12
CA LEU A 70 -4.97 4.80 13.95
C LEU A 70 -4.23 4.61 12.61
N ILE A 71 -2.98 5.06 12.52
CA ILE A 71 -2.18 4.93 11.31
C ILE A 71 -1.76 3.47 11.12
N ASN A 72 -1.33 2.77 12.17
CA ASN A 72 -0.98 1.35 12.07
C ASN A 72 -2.18 0.49 11.70
N ASP A 73 -3.36 0.77 12.26
CA ASP A 73 -4.61 0.10 11.90
C ASP A 73 -4.95 0.33 10.42
N SER A 74 -4.86 1.58 9.94
CA SER A 74 -5.11 1.89 8.52
C SER A 74 -4.09 1.22 7.58
N LEU A 75 -2.80 1.18 7.95
CA LEU A 75 -1.77 0.52 7.16
C LEU A 75 -1.90 -1.02 7.17
N ALA A 76 -2.47 -1.60 8.24
CA ALA A 76 -2.73 -3.04 8.30
C ALA A 76 -3.85 -3.50 7.36
N GLU A 77 -4.76 -2.59 6.98
CA GLU A 77 -5.85 -2.86 6.03
C GLU A 77 -5.41 -2.71 4.57
N VAL A 78 -4.20 -2.20 4.27
CA VAL A 78 -3.73 -2.04 2.90
C VAL A 78 -3.46 -3.40 2.25
N ASN A 79 -3.99 -3.61 1.06
CA ASN A 79 -3.65 -4.76 0.23
C ASN A 79 -2.38 -4.48 -0.59
N TRP A 80 -1.22 -4.67 0.04
CA TRP A 80 0.09 -4.39 -0.57
C TRP A 80 0.34 -5.18 -1.86
N TYR A 81 -0.13 -6.44 -1.91
CA TYR A 81 -0.02 -7.28 -3.11
C TYR A 81 -0.78 -6.69 -4.30
N GLU A 82 -1.98 -6.15 -4.09
CA GLU A 82 -2.77 -5.55 -5.17
C GLU A 82 -2.06 -4.33 -5.76
N ILE A 83 -1.42 -3.50 -4.93
CA ILE A 83 -0.65 -2.33 -5.41
C ILE A 83 0.53 -2.81 -6.26
N VAL A 84 1.29 -3.78 -5.76
CA VAL A 84 2.45 -4.34 -6.47
C VAL A 84 2.02 -5.01 -7.78
N GLU A 85 0.96 -5.82 -7.77
CA GLU A 85 0.45 -6.54 -8.95
C GLU A 85 -0.04 -5.57 -10.05
N MET A 86 -0.75 -4.51 -9.66
CA MET A 86 -1.29 -3.52 -10.60
C MET A 86 -0.23 -2.60 -11.21
N ASN A 87 0.97 -2.56 -10.62
CA ASN A 87 2.10 -1.74 -11.08
C ASN A 87 3.26 -2.59 -11.64
N GLN A 88 3.05 -3.89 -11.89
CA GLN A 88 3.97 -4.71 -12.69
C GLN A 88 4.01 -4.18 -14.13
N ASN A 89 5.21 -3.94 -14.66
CA ASN A 89 5.42 -3.53 -16.06
C ASN A 89 5.36 -4.72 -17.02
#